data_AF-A0A1G3I9C0-F1
#
_entry.id   AF-A0A1G3I9C0-F1
#
_cell.length_a   1.000
_cell.length_b   1.000
_cell.length_c   1.000
_cell.angle_alpha   90.00
_cell.angle_beta   90.00
_cell.angle_gamma   90.00
#
_symmetry.space_group_name_H-M   'P 1'
#
loop_
_entity.id
_entity.type
_entity.pdbx_description
1 polymer ?
#
loop_
_entity_poly.entity_id
_entity_poly.type
_entity_poly.pdbx_seq_one_letter_code
_entity_poly.pdbx_strand_id
1 'polypeptide(L)'
;MNVKDQKPAHKKAMTPAAQSRALAETVTASFLDRLKSEATRRGGYLTIQDIDELGEEFAKKTEALKAVFEKSFEEYVQTRERASMNLSRDYPFDRLFVSKFARLFKDDNELLQDDDTISRRILPGFFMAVNIMLGVESVDRLQKNTGAVVKRLSKGRELEFDWYEVYGDKEGKELILDALVGMALYFENIKKRTIWFIAMINDNIRPFEEGSNPDLRAWTFTEVAFKKLLKALFSDLKEAISNEAGRLMISKRYSVDTCVTLAEILKHFD
;
A
#
# COMPACT_ATOMS: atom_id res chain seq x y z
N MET A 1 22.85 -29.01 3.13
CA MET A 1 21.42 -29.14 3.52
C MET A 1 20.76 -27.80 3.23
N ASN A 2 19.89 -27.76 2.23
CA ASN A 2 19.41 -26.53 1.59
C ASN A 2 17.92 -26.38 1.94
N VAL A 3 17.59 -25.48 2.87
CA VAL A 3 16.20 -25.17 3.24
C VAL A 3 15.84 -23.87 2.52
N LYS A 4 15.13 -24.00 1.41
CA LYS A 4 14.52 -22.88 0.69
C LYS A 4 13.38 -22.30 1.53
N ASP A 5 13.44 -21.00 1.75
CA ASP A 5 12.35 -20.17 2.26
C ASP A 5 11.05 -20.41 1.48
N GLN A 6 10.06 -21.00 2.15
CA GLN A 6 8.68 -20.94 1.69
C GLN A 6 8.06 -19.64 2.19
N LYS A 7 7.92 -18.67 1.28
CA LYS A 7 7.00 -17.54 1.46
C LYS A 7 5.60 -18.09 1.79
N PRO A 8 4.90 -17.54 2.80
CA PRO A 8 3.50 -17.89 3.02
C PRO A 8 2.71 -17.44 1.78
N ALA A 9 2.11 -18.42 1.09
CA ALA A 9 1.24 -18.16 -0.04
C ALA A 9 0.03 -17.37 0.48
N HIS A 10 -0.01 -16.06 0.22
CA HIS A 10 -1.27 -15.33 0.24
C HIS A 10 -2.21 -16.08 -0.72
N LYS A 11 -3.29 -16.66 -0.18
CA LYS A 11 -4.38 -17.20 -1.00
C LYS A 11 -4.82 -16.08 -1.94
N LYS A 12 -4.43 -16.17 -3.22
CA LYS A 12 -4.87 -15.25 -4.26
C LYS A 12 -6.39 -15.26 -4.23
N ALA A 13 -7.00 -14.12 -3.91
CA ALA A 13 -8.45 -13.98 -4.03
C ALA A 13 -8.82 -14.37 -5.47
N MET A 14 -9.80 -15.26 -5.63
CA MET A 14 -10.25 -15.65 -6.97
C MET A 14 -10.80 -14.42 -7.69
N THR A 15 -10.43 -14.27 -8.96
CA THR A 15 -10.95 -13.18 -9.78
C THR A 15 -12.46 -13.35 -10.00
N PRO A 16 -13.20 -12.27 -10.32
CA PRO A 16 -14.64 -12.36 -10.61
C PRO A 16 -14.96 -13.38 -11.71
N ALA A 17 -14.10 -13.46 -12.73
CA ALA A 17 -14.20 -14.43 -13.81
C ALA A 17 -13.90 -15.87 -13.36
N ALA A 18 -12.99 -16.06 -12.40
CA ALA A 18 -12.70 -17.38 -11.85
C ALA A 18 -13.83 -17.87 -10.93
N GLN A 19 -14.43 -16.99 -10.12
CA GLN A 19 -15.57 -17.34 -9.25
C GLN A 19 -16.82 -17.67 -10.06
N SER A 20 -17.17 -16.84 -11.06
CA SER A 20 -18.33 -17.11 -11.92
C SER A 20 -18.17 -18.40 -12.72
N ARG A 21 -16.95 -18.68 -13.20
CA ARG A 21 -16.62 -19.93 -13.89
C ARG A 21 -16.73 -21.15 -12.98
N ALA A 22 -16.16 -21.11 -11.78
CA ALA A 22 -16.22 -22.22 -10.83
C ALA A 22 -17.65 -22.55 -10.40
N LEU A 23 -18.50 -21.52 -10.21
CA LEU A 23 -19.92 -21.70 -9.94
C LEU A 23 -20.64 -22.35 -11.13
N ALA A 24 -20.43 -21.86 -12.35
CA ALA A 24 -21.03 -22.45 -13.54
C ALA A 24 -20.61 -23.93 -13.72
N GLU A 25 -19.32 -24.24 -13.57
CA GLU A 25 -18.79 -25.61 -13.65
C GLU A 25 -19.41 -26.53 -12.58
N THR A 26 -19.60 -26.03 -11.37
CA THR A 26 -20.23 -26.78 -10.26
C THR A 26 -21.70 -27.10 -10.55
N VAL A 27 -22.45 -26.14 -11.07
CA VAL A 27 -23.87 -26.32 -11.43
C VAL A 27 -24.02 -27.32 -12.59
N THR A 28 -23.19 -27.17 -13.63
CA THR A 28 -23.21 -28.09 -14.78
C THR A 28 -22.80 -29.51 -14.37
N ALA A 29 -21.76 -29.67 -13.54
CA ALA A 29 -21.33 -30.97 -13.05
C ALA A 29 -22.42 -31.66 -12.22
N SER A 30 -23.03 -30.95 -11.27
CA SER A 30 -24.13 -31.46 -10.44
C SER A 30 -25.33 -31.90 -11.27
N PHE A 31 -25.71 -31.13 -12.30
CA PHE A 31 -26.79 -31.49 -13.21
C PHE A 31 -26.46 -32.74 -14.03
N LEU A 32 -25.24 -32.83 -14.58
CA LEU A 32 -24.78 -33.99 -15.34
C LEU A 32 -24.70 -35.26 -14.50
N ASP A 33 -24.20 -35.18 -13.27
CA ASP A 33 -24.14 -36.32 -12.36
C ASP A 33 -25.54 -36.82 -12.00
N ARG A 34 -26.51 -35.90 -11.87
CA ARG A 34 -27.90 -36.28 -11.61
C ARG A 34 -28.53 -36.97 -12.80
N LEU A 35 -28.33 -36.45 -14.02
CA LEU A 35 -28.78 -37.09 -15.26
C LEU A 35 -28.21 -38.50 -15.42
N LYS A 36 -26.90 -38.67 -15.21
CA LYS A 36 -26.24 -39.98 -15.27
C LYS A 36 -26.78 -40.95 -14.23
N SER A 37 -27.02 -40.48 -13.01
CA SER A 37 -27.56 -41.31 -11.93
C SER A 37 -28.96 -41.81 -12.26
N GLU A 38 -29.82 -40.93 -12.78
CA GLU A 38 -31.20 -41.30 -13.12
C GLU A 38 -31.26 -42.21 -14.35
N ALA A 39 -30.44 -41.94 -15.36
CA ALA A 39 -30.30 -42.82 -16.52
C ALA A 39 -29.86 -44.22 -16.08
N THR A 40 -28.89 -44.32 -15.17
CA THR A 40 -28.42 -45.61 -14.63
C THR A 40 -29.52 -46.34 -13.88
N ARG A 41 -30.30 -45.62 -13.06
CA ARG A 41 -31.43 -46.18 -12.31
C ARG A 41 -32.52 -46.77 -13.22
N ARG A 42 -32.70 -46.22 -14.41
CA ARG A 42 -33.74 -46.61 -15.37
C ARG A 42 -33.26 -47.51 -16.51
N GLY A 43 -32.05 -48.06 -16.41
CA GLY A 43 -31.54 -49.04 -17.38
C GLY A 43 -30.79 -48.42 -18.57
N GLY A 44 -30.27 -47.20 -18.42
CA GLY A 44 -29.37 -46.55 -19.38
C GLY A 44 -30.02 -45.55 -20.33
N TYR A 45 -31.33 -45.31 -20.21
CA TYR A 45 -32.07 -44.35 -21.04
C TYR A 45 -32.98 -43.46 -20.19
N LEU A 46 -33.24 -42.25 -20.67
CA LEU A 46 -34.19 -41.30 -20.11
C LEU A 46 -35.21 -40.94 -21.19
N THR A 47 -36.49 -40.94 -20.84
CA THR A 47 -37.55 -40.42 -21.71
C THR A 47 -37.64 -38.90 -21.59
N ILE A 48 -38.35 -38.26 -22.53
CA ILE A 48 -38.62 -36.82 -22.45
C ILE A 48 -39.34 -36.46 -21.14
N GLN A 49 -40.28 -37.30 -20.73
CA GLN A 49 -41.03 -37.11 -19.48
C GLN A 49 -40.12 -37.18 -18.25
N ASP A 50 -39.11 -38.04 -18.25
CA ASP A 50 -38.12 -38.13 -17.17
C ASP A 50 -37.22 -36.89 -17.11
N ILE A 51 -36.89 -36.32 -18.27
CA ILE A 51 -36.11 -35.08 -18.38
C ILE A 51 -36.93 -33.89 -17.87
N ASP A 52 -38.22 -33.84 -18.20
CA ASP A 52 -39.14 -32.79 -17.72
C ASP A 52 -39.32 -32.86 -16.19
N GLU A 53 -39.50 -34.05 -15.63
CA GLU A 53 -39.57 -34.27 -14.18
C GLU A 53 -38.28 -33.83 -13.47
N LEU A 54 -37.11 -34.18 -14.03
CA LEU A 54 -35.81 -33.72 -13.52
C LEU A 54 -35.65 -32.20 -13.64
N GLY A 55 -36.18 -31.61 -14.71
CA GLY A 55 -36.20 -30.16 -14.94
C GLY A 55 -36.99 -29.42 -13.87
N GLU A 56 -38.17 -29.91 -13.51
CA GLU A 56 -38.97 -29.35 -12.41
C GLU A 56 -38.29 -29.53 -11.04
N GLU A 57 -37.65 -30.67 -10.79
CA GLU A 57 -36.89 -30.90 -9.55
C GLU A 57 -35.69 -29.94 -9.45
N PHE A 58 -35.02 -29.67 -10.58
CA PHE A 58 -33.90 -28.74 -10.65
C PHE A 58 -34.36 -27.28 -10.53
N ALA A 59 -35.51 -26.93 -11.11
CA ALA A 59 -36.16 -25.62 -10.92
C ALA A 59 -36.47 -25.35 -9.44
N LYS A 60 -36.94 -26.36 -8.69
CA LYS A 60 -37.14 -26.25 -7.23
C LYS A 60 -35.83 -26.05 -6.46
N LYS A 61 -34.72 -26.63 -6.96
CA LYS A 61 -33.38 -26.41 -6.40
C LYS A 61 -32.74 -25.09 -6.87
N THR A 62 -33.31 -24.43 -7.88
CA THR A 62 -32.84 -23.14 -8.38
C THR A 62 -32.96 -22.05 -7.31
N GLU A 63 -33.94 -22.13 -6.40
CA GLU A 63 -34.00 -21.21 -5.26
C GLU A 63 -32.90 -21.47 -4.21
N ALA A 64 -32.51 -22.73 -4.00
CA ALA A 64 -31.36 -23.05 -3.15
C ALA A 64 -30.05 -22.57 -3.79
N LEU A 65 -29.94 -22.68 -5.13
CA LEU A 65 -28.83 -22.14 -5.91
C LEU A 65 -28.78 -20.62 -5.86
N LYS A 66 -29.93 -19.94 -5.93
CA LYS A 66 -30.03 -18.48 -5.80
C LYS A 66 -29.44 -18.00 -4.48
N ALA A 67 -29.77 -18.66 -3.36
CA ALA A 67 -29.17 -18.34 -2.07
C ALA A 67 -27.64 -18.53 -2.05
N VAL A 68 -27.10 -19.54 -2.75
CA VAL A 68 -25.65 -19.76 -2.89
C VAL A 68 -25.01 -18.68 -3.77
N PHE A 69 -25.67 -18.25 -4.84
CA PHE A 69 -25.21 -17.14 -5.68
C PHE A 69 -25.23 -15.82 -4.93
N GLU A 70 -26.34 -15.47 -4.28
CA GLU A 70 -26.47 -14.25 -3.47
C GLU A 70 -25.38 -14.19 -2.40
N LYS A 71 -25.18 -15.28 -1.66
CA LYS A 71 -24.10 -15.39 -0.68
C LYS A 71 -22.71 -15.22 -1.30
N SER A 72 -22.45 -15.84 -2.44
CA SER A 72 -21.15 -15.72 -3.13
C SER A 72 -20.90 -14.29 -3.65
N PHE A 73 -21.94 -13.62 -4.17
CA PHE A 73 -21.86 -12.22 -4.59
C PHE A 73 -21.68 -11.29 -3.41
N GLU A 74 -22.38 -11.53 -2.30
CA GLU A 74 -22.27 -10.74 -1.08
C GLU A 74 -20.88 -10.91 -0.46
N GLU A 75 -20.33 -12.14 -0.41
CA GLU A 75 -18.95 -12.42 0.02
C GLU A 75 -17.93 -11.73 -0.90
N TYR A 76 -18.15 -11.71 -2.21
CA TYR A 76 -17.30 -10.99 -3.16
C TYR A 76 -17.37 -9.47 -2.93
N VAL A 77 -18.56 -8.90 -2.79
CA VAL A 77 -18.75 -7.46 -2.52
C VAL A 77 -18.08 -7.09 -1.21
N GLN A 78 -18.30 -7.85 -0.14
CA GLN A 78 -17.65 -7.62 1.16
C GLN A 78 -16.12 -7.75 1.06
N THR A 79 -15.61 -8.72 0.31
CA THR A 79 -14.16 -8.89 0.12
C THR A 79 -13.57 -7.74 -0.69
N ARG A 80 -14.27 -7.28 -1.73
CA ARG A 80 -13.88 -6.11 -2.54
C ARG A 80 -13.95 -4.82 -1.74
N GLU A 81 -14.97 -4.63 -0.93
CA GLU A 81 -15.10 -3.48 -0.02
C GLU A 81 -14.00 -3.49 1.03
N ARG A 82 -13.73 -4.63 1.68
CA ARG A 82 -12.59 -4.79 2.60
C ARG A 82 -11.27 -4.55 1.91
N ALA A 83 -11.09 -5.01 0.68
CA ALA A 83 -9.87 -4.75 -0.09
C ALA A 83 -9.74 -3.27 -0.44
N SER A 84 -10.81 -2.61 -0.87
CA SER A 84 -10.87 -1.17 -1.10
C SER A 84 -10.56 -0.36 0.18
N MET A 85 -11.09 -0.79 1.33
CA MET A 85 -10.78 -0.21 2.64
C MET A 85 -9.33 -0.48 3.07
N ASN A 86 -8.79 -1.67 2.82
CA ASN A 86 -7.40 -2.03 3.10
C ASN A 86 -6.39 -1.33 2.18
N LEU A 87 -6.76 -1.10 0.91
CA LEU A 87 -6.03 -0.24 -0.03
C LEU A 87 -6.05 1.21 0.44
N SER A 88 -7.15 1.62 1.08
CA SER A 88 -7.28 2.91 1.75
C SER A 88 -6.74 2.91 3.18
N ARG A 89 -5.90 1.93 3.58
CA ARG A 89 -5.19 1.89 4.88
C ARG A 89 -4.90 3.31 5.32
N ASP A 90 -5.40 3.70 6.49
CA ASP A 90 -5.80 5.05 6.97
C ASP A 90 -5.05 6.29 6.42
N TYR A 91 -3.83 6.13 5.90
CA TYR A 91 -2.95 7.17 5.38
C TYR A 91 -2.24 6.73 4.07
N PRO A 92 -2.89 6.84 2.88
CA PRO A 92 -2.30 6.47 1.60
C PRO A 92 -1.09 7.33 1.20
N PHE A 93 -1.05 8.61 1.61
CA PHE A 93 0.11 9.47 1.38
C PHE A 93 1.32 8.99 2.19
N ASP A 94 1.13 8.53 3.43
CA ASP A 94 2.22 8.02 4.26
C ASP A 94 2.94 6.86 3.58
N ARG A 95 2.17 5.94 3.00
CA ARG A 95 2.71 4.81 2.25
C ARG A 95 3.47 5.26 1.00
N LEU A 96 2.93 6.23 0.27
CA LEU A 96 3.58 6.81 -0.90
C LEU A 96 4.90 7.48 -0.50
N PHE A 97 4.90 8.23 0.60
CA PHE A 97 6.05 8.97 1.08
C PHE A 97 7.16 8.06 1.61
N VAL A 98 6.80 7.03 2.39
CA VAL A 98 7.75 6.03 2.91
C VAL A 98 8.43 5.24 1.79
N SER A 99 7.78 5.05 0.63
CA SER A 99 8.37 4.33 -0.50
C SER A 99 9.71 4.93 -0.95
N LYS A 100 9.93 6.24 -0.74
CA LYS A 100 11.16 6.96 -1.09
C LYS A 100 12.39 6.49 -0.31
N PHE A 101 12.20 6.00 0.91
CA PHE A 101 13.30 5.58 1.79
C PHE A 101 13.10 4.20 2.41
N ALA A 102 12.06 3.46 2.02
CA ALA A 102 11.72 2.15 2.58
C ALA A 102 12.88 1.14 2.51
N ARG A 103 13.74 1.24 1.49
CA ARG A 103 14.94 0.40 1.31
C ARG A 103 16.02 0.62 2.37
N LEU A 104 15.94 1.69 3.14
CA LEU A 104 16.90 1.98 4.22
C LEU A 104 16.55 1.25 5.52
N PHE A 105 15.32 0.75 5.65
CA PHE A 105 14.91 0.11 6.88
C PHE A 105 15.67 -1.19 7.11
N LYS A 106 16.15 -1.31 8.34
CA LYS A 106 16.81 -2.50 8.89
C LYS A 106 15.89 -3.21 9.87
N ASP A 107 16.10 -4.52 10.01
CA ASP A 107 15.41 -5.29 11.03
C ASP A 107 16.01 -5.02 12.42
N ASP A 108 15.25 -5.30 13.47
CA ASP A 108 15.65 -4.97 14.85
C ASP A 108 17.02 -5.60 15.23
N ASN A 109 17.36 -6.76 14.65
CA ASN A 109 18.64 -7.46 14.89
C ASN A 109 19.87 -6.75 14.28
N GLU A 110 19.66 -5.81 13.37
CA GLU A 110 20.73 -5.05 12.70
C GLU A 110 20.92 -3.66 13.31
N LEU A 111 20.07 -3.22 14.23
CA LEU A 111 20.06 -1.83 14.73
C LEU A 111 21.28 -1.44 15.57
N LEU A 112 21.98 -2.42 16.14
CA LEU A 112 23.18 -2.19 16.95
C LEU A 112 24.48 -2.32 16.15
N GLN A 113 24.41 -2.53 14.84
CA GLN A 113 25.60 -2.74 14.00
C GLN A 113 26.27 -1.42 13.64
N ASP A 114 25.48 -0.40 13.30
CA ASP A 114 25.97 0.90 12.83
C ASP A 114 25.11 2.05 13.38
N ASP A 115 25.73 3.21 13.54
CA ASP A 115 25.06 4.44 13.98
C ASP A 115 24.11 5.02 12.92
N ASP A 116 24.16 4.52 11.68
CA ASP A 116 23.36 4.99 10.54
C ASP A 116 22.11 4.12 10.28
N THR A 117 21.79 3.21 11.21
CA THR A 117 20.66 2.29 11.11
C THR A 117 19.33 3.04 11.21
N ILE A 118 18.35 2.60 10.43
CA ILE A 118 17.01 3.21 10.38
C ILE A 118 15.99 2.10 10.59
N SER A 119 15.18 2.22 11.64
CA SER A 119 14.08 1.28 11.92
C SER A 119 12.73 1.85 11.49
N ARG A 120 11.76 0.99 11.14
CA ARG A 120 10.35 1.42 10.96
C ARG A 120 9.73 2.00 12.24
N ARG A 121 10.35 1.76 13.40
CA ARG A 121 9.91 2.31 14.70
C ARG A 121 9.95 3.83 14.76
N ILE A 122 10.71 4.52 13.88
CA ILE A 122 10.76 5.98 13.79
C ILE A 122 9.52 6.61 13.15
N LEU A 123 8.71 5.81 12.43
CA LEU A 123 7.62 6.32 11.60
C LEU A 123 6.59 7.19 12.34
N PRO A 124 6.17 6.88 13.58
CA PRO A 124 5.24 7.75 14.31
C PRO A 124 5.80 9.16 14.54
N GLY A 125 7.01 9.28 15.09
CA GLY A 125 7.67 10.57 15.29
C GLY A 125 8.00 11.28 13.99
N PHE A 126 8.37 10.53 12.94
CA PHE A 126 8.57 11.07 11.60
C PHE A 126 7.29 11.72 11.05
N PHE A 127 6.15 11.03 11.09
CA PHE A 127 4.89 11.60 10.58
C PHE A 127 4.35 12.73 11.45
N MET A 128 4.62 12.71 12.76
CA MET A 128 4.36 13.87 13.61
C MET A 128 5.20 15.09 13.20
N ALA A 129 6.48 14.89 12.89
CA ALA A 129 7.32 15.94 12.35
C ALA A 129 6.79 16.45 11.00
N VAL A 130 6.39 15.56 10.08
CA VAL A 130 5.79 15.93 8.79
C VAL A 130 4.54 16.79 8.98
N ASN A 131 3.64 16.40 9.89
CA ASN A 131 2.45 17.18 10.23
C ASN A 131 2.79 18.59 10.74
N ILE A 132 3.81 18.74 11.58
CA ILE A 132 4.25 20.04 12.09
C ILE A 132 4.92 20.88 10.99
N MET A 133 5.69 20.26 10.11
CA MET A 133 6.40 20.96 9.03
C MET A 133 5.46 21.47 7.94
N LEU A 134 4.49 20.65 7.53
CA LEU A 134 3.60 20.96 6.42
C LEU A 134 2.28 21.62 6.86
N GLY A 135 1.91 21.43 8.13
CA GLY A 135 0.60 21.80 8.66
C GLY A 135 -0.48 20.75 8.35
N VAL A 136 -1.42 20.60 9.29
CA VAL A 136 -2.49 19.60 9.24
C VAL A 136 -3.30 19.68 7.94
N GLU A 137 -3.70 20.89 7.53
CA GLU A 137 -4.49 21.10 6.30
C GLU A 137 -3.77 20.62 5.03
N SER A 138 -2.45 20.82 4.97
CA SER A 138 -1.65 20.36 3.83
C SER A 138 -1.53 18.85 3.83
N VAL A 139 -1.31 18.22 4.99
CA VAL A 139 -1.23 16.77 5.08
C VAL A 139 -2.57 16.12 4.76
N ASP A 140 -3.69 16.63 5.28
CA ASP A 140 -5.03 16.13 4.96
C ASP A 140 -5.33 16.21 3.46
N ARG A 141 -4.93 17.32 2.82
CA ARG A 141 -5.04 17.47 1.36
C ARG A 141 -4.20 16.42 0.63
N LEU A 142 -2.96 16.18 1.07
CA LEU A 142 -2.08 15.16 0.49
C LEU A 142 -2.65 13.74 0.65
N GLN A 143 -3.20 13.41 1.84
CA GLN A 143 -3.89 12.14 2.08
C GLN A 143 -5.07 11.96 1.13
N LYS A 144 -5.95 12.97 1.07
CA LYS A 144 -7.15 12.94 0.23
C LYS A 144 -6.81 12.77 -1.25
N ASN A 145 -5.83 13.53 -1.74
CA ASN A 145 -5.43 13.47 -3.14
C ASN A 145 -4.74 12.14 -3.47
N THR A 146 -3.90 11.62 -2.58
CA THR A 146 -3.29 10.30 -2.78
C THR A 146 -4.35 9.20 -2.78
N GLY A 147 -5.35 9.29 -1.89
CA GLY A 147 -6.49 8.39 -1.88
C GLY A 147 -7.30 8.43 -3.19
N ALA A 148 -7.45 9.61 -3.80
CA ALA A 148 -8.08 9.76 -5.11
C ALA A 148 -7.28 9.08 -6.22
N VAL A 149 -5.95 9.20 -6.21
CA VAL A 149 -5.04 8.50 -7.15
C VAL A 149 -5.19 6.98 -7.00
N VAL A 150 -5.14 6.47 -5.77
CA VAL A 150 -5.30 5.04 -5.48
C VAL A 150 -6.65 4.54 -6.02
N LYS A 151 -7.75 5.24 -5.70
CA LYS A 151 -9.10 4.89 -6.17
C LYS A 151 -9.23 4.92 -7.70
N ARG A 152 -8.57 5.87 -8.36
CA ARG A 152 -8.55 5.97 -9.82
C ARG A 152 -7.83 4.77 -10.44
N LEU A 153 -6.66 4.41 -9.92
CA LEU A 153 -5.81 3.34 -10.48
C LEU A 153 -6.33 1.94 -10.14
N SER A 154 -6.95 1.75 -8.98
CA SER A 154 -7.48 0.47 -8.51
C SER A 154 -8.88 0.14 -9.04
N LYS A 155 -9.55 1.07 -9.71
CA LYS A 155 -10.95 0.92 -10.16
C LYS A 155 -11.17 -0.37 -10.95
N GLY A 156 -12.00 -1.26 -10.43
CA GLY A 156 -12.35 -2.55 -11.04
C GLY A 156 -11.29 -3.65 -10.89
N ARG A 157 -10.18 -3.37 -10.18
CA ARG A 157 -9.08 -4.30 -9.88
C ARG A 157 -8.64 -4.21 -8.41
N GLU A 158 -9.55 -3.83 -7.51
CA GLU A 158 -9.23 -3.52 -6.12
C GLU A 158 -8.59 -4.71 -5.36
N LEU A 159 -8.87 -5.94 -5.78
CA LEU A 159 -8.32 -7.16 -5.18
C LEU A 159 -6.91 -7.52 -5.67
N GLU A 160 -6.51 -7.01 -6.83
CA GLU A 160 -5.24 -7.32 -7.49
C GLU A 160 -4.34 -6.09 -7.62
N PHE A 161 -4.73 -4.97 -7.01
CA PHE A 161 -4.08 -3.69 -7.17
C PHE A 161 -2.65 -3.70 -6.65
N ASP A 162 -1.72 -3.25 -7.49
CA ASP A 162 -0.32 -3.10 -7.16
C ASP A 162 0.04 -1.63 -6.86
N TRP A 163 0.65 -1.39 -5.70
CA TRP A 163 1.10 -0.07 -5.29
C TRP A 163 2.24 0.49 -6.15
N TYR A 164 2.97 -0.36 -6.88
CA TYR A 164 3.93 0.13 -7.88
C TYR A 164 3.25 0.98 -8.97
N GLU A 165 1.96 0.78 -9.24
CA GLU A 165 1.19 1.65 -10.14
C GLU A 165 1.09 3.09 -9.57
N VAL A 166 0.89 3.25 -8.26
CA VAL A 166 0.85 4.58 -7.59
C VAL A 166 2.23 5.23 -7.60
N TYR A 167 3.29 4.46 -7.35
CA TYR A 167 4.66 4.98 -7.32
C TYR A 167 5.11 5.49 -8.71
N GLY A 168 4.58 4.91 -9.78
CA GLY A 168 4.82 5.33 -11.16
C GLY A 168 3.98 6.51 -11.62
N ASP A 169 2.82 6.73 -11.01
CA ASP A 169 1.81 7.71 -11.42
C ASP A 169 2.32 9.16 -11.31
N LYS A 170 2.02 9.96 -12.35
CA LYS A 170 2.47 11.35 -12.44
C LYS A 170 1.89 12.23 -11.33
N GLU A 171 0.60 12.08 -11.04
CA GLU A 171 -0.08 12.85 -9.99
C GLU A 171 0.47 12.47 -8.61
N GLY A 172 0.70 11.17 -8.38
CA GLY A 172 1.39 10.69 -7.17
C GLY A 172 2.77 11.33 -6.98
N LYS A 173 3.59 11.40 -8.04
CA LYS A 173 4.91 12.05 -7.99
C LYS A 173 4.82 13.55 -7.70
N GLU A 174 3.82 14.24 -8.24
CA GLU A 174 3.59 15.66 -7.96
C GLU A 174 3.19 15.89 -6.49
N LEU A 175 2.39 15.00 -5.89
CA LEU A 175 2.03 15.08 -4.46
C LEU A 175 3.26 14.88 -3.55
N ILE A 176 4.15 13.94 -3.90
CA ILE A 176 5.43 13.79 -3.19
C ILE A 176 6.26 15.06 -3.33
N LEU A 177 6.34 15.64 -4.53
CA LEU A 177 7.10 16.86 -4.77
C LEU A 177 6.59 18.02 -3.90
N ASP A 178 5.27 18.21 -3.82
CA ASP A 178 4.66 19.23 -2.96
C ASP A 178 5.09 19.06 -1.49
N ALA A 179 5.08 17.82 -0.98
CA ALA A 179 5.52 17.52 0.37
C ALA A 179 7.03 17.74 0.58
N LEU A 180 7.87 17.31 -0.37
CA LEU A 180 9.32 17.48 -0.28
C LEU A 180 9.73 18.94 -0.30
N VAL A 181 9.09 19.77 -1.14
CA VAL A 181 9.35 21.21 -1.19
C VAL A 181 8.96 21.86 0.15
N GLY A 182 7.76 21.58 0.66
CA GLY A 182 7.33 22.12 1.95
C GLY A 182 8.23 21.70 3.11
N MET A 183 8.66 20.44 3.12
CA MET A 183 9.60 19.93 4.13
C MET A 183 10.98 20.58 4.01
N ALA A 184 11.53 20.69 2.80
CA ALA A 184 12.85 21.28 2.59
C ALA A 184 12.88 22.74 3.08
N LEU A 185 11.85 23.54 2.79
CA LEU A 185 11.77 24.93 3.26
C LEU A 185 11.75 25.05 4.79
N TYR A 186 11.24 24.04 5.51
CA TYR A 186 11.29 24.03 6.97
C TYR A 186 12.73 24.00 7.53
N PHE A 187 13.68 23.47 6.76
CA PHE A 187 15.09 23.31 7.12
C PHE A 187 15.98 24.52 6.79
N GLU A 188 15.41 25.70 6.52
CA GLU A 188 16.19 26.94 6.34
C GLU A 188 17.19 27.20 7.48
N ASN A 189 16.81 26.87 8.73
CA ASN A 189 17.73 26.78 9.86
C ASN A 189 18.14 25.32 10.15
N ILE A 190 19.00 24.78 9.31
CA ILE A 190 19.39 23.36 9.29
C ILE A 190 19.78 22.81 10.68
N LYS A 191 20.62 23.55 11.43
CA LYS A 191 21.15 23.08 12.73
C LYS A 191 20.04 22.94 13.76
N LYS A 192 19.23 23.99 13.94
CA LYS A 192 18.13 23.99 14.91
C LYS A 192 17.08 22.93 14.54
N ARG A 193 16.78 22.80 13.24
CA ARG A 193 15.73 21.91 12.75
C ARG A 193 16.14 20.45 12.74
N THR A 194 17.42 20.16 12.56
CA THR A 194 17.98 18.80 12.73
C THR A 194 17.80 18.32 14.17
N ILE A 195 18.21 19.13 15.16
CA ILE A 195 18.07 18.80 16.59
C ILE A 195 16.60 18.55 16.94
N TRP A 196 15.71 19.46 16.51
CA TRP A 196 14.27 19.32 16.74
C TRP A 196 13.70 18.04 16.12
N PHE A 197 14.08 17.72 14.87
CA PHE A 197 13.55 16.56 14.15
C PHE A 197 13.99 15.25 14.80
N ILE A 198 15.27 15.16 15.21
CA ILE A 198 15.81 13.98 15.89
C ILE A 198 15.11 13.79 17.25
N ALA A 199 14.95 14.87 18.03
CA ALA A 199 14.21 14.82 19.29
C ALA A 199 12.76 14.35 19.07
N MET A 200 12.07 14.91 18.08
CA MET A 200 10.71 14.52 17.72
C MET A 200 10.57 13.03 17.41
N ILE A 201 11.54 12.47 16.69
CA ILE A 201 11.59 11.03 16.43
C ILE A 201 11.81 10.26 17.73
N ASN A 202 12.86 10.59 18.48
CA ASN A 202 13.27 9.84 19.67
C ASN A 202 12.20 9.83 20.77
N ASP A 203 11.49 10.94 20.96
CA ASP A 203 10.38 11.05 21.92
C ASP A 203 9.17 10.17 21.54
N ASN A 204 9.13 9.66 20.30
CA ASN A 204 7.99 8.94 19.72
C ASN A 204 8.40 7.63 19.02
N ILE A 205 9.57 7.08 19.37
CA ILE A 205 9.99 5.74 18.91
C ILE A 205 9.02 4.71 19.50
N ARG A 206 8.55 3.77 18.66
CA ARG A 206 7.77 2.64 19.18
C ARG A 206 8.62 1.79 20.13
N PRO A 207 8.19 1.59 21.39
CA PRO A 207 8.99 0.89 22.38
C PRO A 207 9.24 -0.56 21.98
N PHE A 208 10.39 -1.08 22.36
CA PHE A 208 10.70 -2.50 22.28
C PHE A 208 9.97 -3.26 23.39
N GLU A 209 9.71 -4.54 23.18
CA GLU A 209 9.08 -5.39 24.20
C GLU A 209 10.00 -5.52 25.43
N GLU A 210 9.42 -5.65 26.62
CA GLU A 210 10.17 -5.70 27.89
C GLU A 210 11.19 -6.85 27.94
N GLY A 211 10.99 -7.93 27.18
CA GLY A 211 11.94 -9.05 27.07
C GLY A 211 13.08 -8.83 26.07
N SER A 212 13.13 -7.70 25.37
CA SER A 212 14.14 -7.41 24.36
C SER A 212 15.51 -7.07 24.96
N ASN A 213 16.57 -7.22 24.17
CA ASN A 213 17.93 -6.81 24.54
C ASN A 213 17.94 -5.37 25.12
N PRO A 214 18.51 -5.12 26.31
CA PRO A 214 18.62 -3.79 26.90
C PRO A 214 19.21 -2.73 25.96
N ASP A 215 20.20 -3.08 25.14
CA ASP A 215 20.84 -2.16 24.20
C ASP A 215 19.89 -1.76 23.07
N LEU A 216 19.03 -2.69 22.62
CA LEU A 216 17.95 -2.36 21.68
C LEU A 216 16.95 -1.40 22.31
N ARG A 217 16.63 -1.57 23.60
CA ARG A 217 15.74 -0.63 24.31
C ARG A 217 16.35 0.77 24.46
N ALA A 218 17.67 0.87 24.49
CA ALA A 218 18.40 2.13 24.53
C ALA A 218 18.71 2.71 23.13
N TRP A 219 18.36 1.99 22.05
CA TRP A 219 18.58 2.46 20.69
C TRP A 219 17.82 3.76 20.42
N THR A 220 18.48 4.69 19.73
CA THR A 220 17.91 5.99 19.35
C THR A 220 18.24 6.32 17.91
N PHE A 221 17.41 7.17 17.30
CA PHE A 221 17.69 7.76 16.00
C PHE A 221 18.78 8.83 16.13
N THR A 222 19.86 8.66 15.37
CA THR A 222 21.07 9.48 15.47
C THR A 222 21.11 10.57 14.39
N GLU A 223 22.08 11.49 14.51
CA GLU A 223 22.35 12.48 13.47
C GLU A 223 22.86 11.84 12.16
N VAL A 224 23.60 10.73 12.24
CA VAL A 224 24.12 10.02 11.06
C VAL A 224 22.95 9.36 10.30
N ALA A 225 22.04 8.70 11.02
CA ALA A 225 20.81 8.15 10.46
C ALA A 225 19.89 9.23 9.88
N PHE A 226 19.81 10.41 10.53
CA PHE A 226 19.11 11.58 10.02
C PHE A 226 19.63 12.03 8.65
N LYS A 227 20.94 12.21 8.52
CA LYS A 227 21.55 12.62 7.24
C LYS A 227 21.29 11.59 6.14
N LYS A 228 21.44 10.29 6.46
CA LYS A 228 21.15 9.19 5.54
C LYS A 228 19.69 9.18 5.07
N LEU A 229 18.76 9.41 6.00
CA LEU A 229 17.33 9.50 5.71
C LEU A 229 17.02 10.67 4.78
N LEU A 230 17.44 11.89 5.13
CA LEU A 230 17.10 13.08 4.34
C LEU A 230 17.79 13.10 2.98
N LYS A 231 19.01 12.57 2.88
CA LYS A 231 19.70 12.37 1.61
C LYS A 231 18.90 11.46 0.67
N ALA A 232 18.35 10.35 1.17
CA ALA A 232 17.49 9.49 0.36
C ALA A 232 16.16 10.17 0.02
N LEU A 233 15.54 10.85 1.00
CA LEU A 233 14.24 11.49 0.83
C LEU A 233 14.27 12.62 -0.21
N PHE A 234 15.31 13.46 -0.19
CA PHE A 234 15.47 14.61 -1.10
C PHE A 234 16.25 14.30 -2.38
N SER A 235 16.67 13.06 -2.60
CA SER A 235 17.51 12.68 -3.76
C SER A 235 16.93 13.12 -5.11
N ASP A 236 15.68 12.75 -5.41
CA ASP A 236 15.00 13.17 -6.66
C ASP A 236 14.86 14.70 -6.77
N LEU A 237 14.56 15.39 -5.66
CA LEU A 237 14.41 16.84 -5.66
C LEU A 237 15.75 17.52 -5.95
N LYS A 238 16.85 17.01 -5.37
CA LYS A 238 18.20 17.46 -5.66
C LYS A 238 18.58 17.23 -7.12
N GLU A 239 18.26 16.06 -7.67
CA GLU A 239 18.48 15.76 -9.08
C GLU A 239 17.72 16.74 -9.99
N ALA A 240 16.44 17.02 -9.67
CA ALA A 240 15.63 17.98 -10.40
C ALA A 240 16.23 19.40 -10.37
N ILE A 241 16.70 19.87 -9.23
CA ILE A 241 17.33 21.20 -9.10
C ILE A 241 18.70 21.27 -9.80
N SER A 242 19.37 20.13 -9.96
CA SER A 242 20.69 20.09 -10.59
C SER A 242 20.62 20.29 -12.12
N ASN A 243 19.47 20.03 -12.76
CA ASN A 243 19.28 20.18 -14.20
C ASN A 243 18.33 21.33 -14.57
N GLU A 244 18.49 21.89 -15.79
CA GLU A 244 17.74 23.07 -16.23
C GLU A 244 16.23 22.83 -16.35
N ALA A 245 15.83 21.67 -16.90
CA ALA A 245 14.42 21.32 -17.07
C ALA A 245 13.70 21.18 -15.74
N GLY A 246 14.34 20.56 -14.74
CA GLY A 246 13.81 20.41 -13.40
C GLY A 246 13.73 21.74 -12.65
N ARG A 247 14.74 22.61 -12.76
CA ARG A 247 14.66 23.99 -12.25
C ARG A 247 13.48 24.76 -12.85
N LEU A 248 13.30 24.69 -14.17
CA LEU A 248 12.17 25.36 -14.84
C LEU A 248 10.82 24.83 -14.34
N MET A 249 10.70 23.52 -14.15
CA MET A 249 9.50 22.89 -13.61
C MET A 249 9.19 23.37 -12.18
N ILE A 250 10.20 23.38 -11.31
CA ILE A 250 10.07 23.84 -9.92
C ILE A 250 9.74 25.33 -9.88
N SER A 251 10.44 26.17 -10.64
CA SER A 251 10.19 27.61 -10.68
C SER A 251 8.79 27.94 -11.19
N LYS A 252 8.28 27.19 -12.18
CA LYS A 252 6.92 27.37 -12.68
C LYS A 252 5.86 27.00 -11.65
N ARG A 253 6.10 25.97 -10.82
CA ARG A 253 5.12 25.47 -9.84
C ARG A 253 5.19 26.22 -8.50
N TYR A 254 6.38 26.60 -8.04
CA TYR A 254 6.61 27.12 -6.68
C TYR A 254 7.29 28.49 -6.62
N SER A 255 7.53 29.14 -7.76
CA SER A 255 8.32 30.38 -7.94
C SER A 255 9.84 30.19 -8.07
N VAL A 256 10.47 31.18 -8.71
CA VAL A 256 11.94 31.25 -8.88
C VAL A 256 12.64 31.31 -7.53
N ASP A 257 12.13 32.12 -6.60
CA ASP A 257 12.72 32.30 -5.26
C ASP A 257 12.76 30.98 -4.49
N THR A 258 11.66 30.22 -4.49
CA THR A 258 11.63 28.89 -3.89
C THR A 258 12.68 27.96 -4.50
N CYS A 259 12.87 27.98 -5.82
CA CYS A 259 13.89 27.16 -6.47
C CYS A 259 15.31 27.52 -6.01
N VAL A 260 15.60 28.81 -5.81
CA VAL A 260 16.90 29.28 -5.30
C VAL A 260 17.10 28.84 -3.85
N THR A 261 16.12 29.09 -2.98
CA THR A 261 16.18 28.68 -1.56
C THR A 261 16.37 27.17 -1.41
N LEU A 262 15.63 26.37 -2.19
CA LEU A 262 15.81 24.91 -2.19
C LEU A 262 17.22 24.50 -2.61
N ALA A 263 17.80 25.15 -3.62
CA ALA A 263 19.17 24.86 -4.06
C ALA A 263 20.22 25.17 -2.97
N GLU A 264 19.97 26.14 -2.10
CA GLU A 264 20.84 26.44 -0.96
C GLU A 264 20.66 25.42 0.16
N ILE A 265 19.42 25.14 0.55
CA ILE A 265 19.10 24.19 1.63
C ILE A 265 19.64 22.79 1.31
N LEU A 266 19.43 22.31 0.07
CA LEU A 266 19.79 20.94 -0.29
C LEU A 266 21.30 20.67 -0.31
N LYS A 267 22.15 21.70 -0.40
CA LYS A 267 23.61 21.55 -0.27
C LYS A 267 24.04 21.04 1.11
N HIS A 268 23.20 21.23 2.12
CA HIS A 268 23.49 20.78 3.49
C HIS A 268 23.24 19.28 3.70
N PHE A 269 22.63 18.58 2.74
CA PHE A 269 22.30 17.15 2.82
C PHE A 269 23.22 16.26 1.96
N ASP A 270 24.39 16.79 1.57
CA ASP A 270 25.40 16.12 0.73
C ASP A 270 26.28 15.13 1.49
#